data_AF-A0A9D5GYB0-F1
#
_entry.id   AF-A0A9D5GYB0-F1
#
_cell.length_a   1.000
_cell.length_b   1.000
_cell.length_c   1.000
_cell.angle_alpha   90.00
_cell.angle_beta   90.00
_cell.angle_gamma   90.00
#
_symmetry.space_group_name_H-M   'P 1'
#
loop_
_entity.id
_entity.type
_entity.pdbx_description
1 polymer ?
#
loop_
_entity_poly.entity_id
_entity_poly.type
_entity_poly.pdbx_seq_one_letter_code
_entity_poly.pdbx_strand_id
1 'polypeptide(L)'
;MILIDGVPFSIHSSSTSQGLEILLSLLENPILVSTSTSFKENLERKFSVSEEFSPERSKLVYLFQKEYATVDPAFVHFVGTDEATTCVGVVIRNPKNGMTSVSHMDSPNVVEMGLSQMLTLLVDDSLETEFDVHLIGGFEEVSPQVWLVPYALIEFSILKFLLRD
;
A
#
# COMPACT_ATOMS: atom_id res chain seq x y z
N MET A 1 15.01 0.70 -5.68
CA MET A 1 14.56 0.59 -7.08
C MET A 1 13.10 0.15 -7.11
N ILE A 2 12.27 0.77 -7.96
CA ILE A 2 10.89 0.35 -8.20
C ILE A 2 10.88 -0.61 -9.40
N LEU A 3 10.10 -1.69 -9.30
CA LEU A 3 9.85 -2.62 -10.39
C LEU A 3 8.37 -2.57 -10.78
N ILE A 4 8.07 -2.54 -12.07
CA ILE A 4 6.72 -2.71 -12.61
C ILE A 4 6.77 -3.92 -13.52
N ASP A 5 5.99 -4.96 -13.18
CA ASP A 5 5.98 -6.24 -13.89
C ASP A 5 7.40 -6.84 -14.05
N GLY A 6 8.21 -6.73 -13.00
CA GLY A 6 9.60 -7.22 -12.98
C GLY A 6 10.61 -6.34 -13.74
N VAL A 7 10.16 -5.26 -14.40
CA VAL A 7 11.04 -4.34 -15.14
C VAL A 7 11.39 -3.13 -14.27
N PRO A 8 12.68 -2.74 -14.18
CA PRO A 8 13.10 -1.51 -13.51
C PRO A 8 12.37 -0.29 -14.05
N PHE A 9 11.67 0.40 -13.15
CA PHE A 9 11.08 1.69 -13.43
C PHE A 9 12.16 2.77 -13.30
N SER A 10 12.42 3.48 -14.39
CA SER A 10 13.44 4.52 -14.47
C SER A 10 12.81 5.85 -14.87
N ILE A 11 13.20 6.91 -14.18
CA ILE A 11 12.85 8.27 -14.53
C ILE A 11 14.13 9.07 -14.70
N HIS A 12 14.21 9.79 -15.81
CA HIS A 12 15.30 10.70 -16.10
C HIS A 12 15.04 12.06 -15.45
N SER A 13 15.16 12.20 -14.12
CA SER A 13 15.11 13.54 -13.51
C SER A 13 16.05 13.73 -12.31
N SER A 14 16.73 14.87 -12.32
CA SER A 14 17.87 15.20 -11.46
C SER A 14 17.57 16.35 -10.47
N SER A 15 16.31 16.53 -10.04
CA SER A 15 15.89 17.62 -9.15
C SER A 15 15.06 17.17 -7.93
N THR A 16 15.04 18.01 -6.90
CA THR A 16 14.34 17.82 -5.61
C THR A 16 12.80 17.72 -5.69
N SER A 17 12.21 17.85 -6.90
CA SER A 17 10.80 17.57 -7.23
C SER A 17 10.51 16.09 -7.53
N GLN A 18 11.52 15.22 -7.44
CA GLN A 18 11.50 13.81 -7.83
C GLN A 18 10.25 13.04 -7.39
N GLY A 19 9.79 13.19 -6.14
CA GLY A 19 8.68 12.40 -5.61
C GLY A 19 7.37 12.55 -6.39
N LEU A 20 7.01 13.78 -6.77
CA LEU A 20 5.78 14.07 -7.51
C LEU A 20 5.89 13.61 -8.96
N GLU A 21 7.04 13.82 -9.60
CA GLU A 21 7.27 13.34 -10.98
C GLU A 21 7.27 11.81 -11.07
N ILE A 22 7.87 11.15 -10.06
CA ILE A 22 7.79 9.69 -9.90
C ILE A 22 6.34 9.27 -9.77
N LEU A 23 5.58 9.93 -8.89
CA LEU A 23 4.18 9.66 -8.70
C LEU A 23 3.40 9.81 -10.01
N LEU A 24 3.45 10.95 -10.70
CA LEU A 24 2.73 11.16 -11.96
C LEU A 24 3.11 10.13 -13.04
N SER A 25 4.39 9.79 -13.14
CA SER A 25 4.86 8.80 -14.13
C SER A 25 4.33 7.39 -13.83
N LEU A 26 4.14 7.06 -12.55
CA LEU A 26 3.47 5.82 -12.17
C LEU A 26 1.98 5.86 -12.54
N LEU A 27 1.31 7.03 -12.46
CA LEU A 27 -0.16 7.20 -12.67
C LEU A 27 -0.51 6.86 -14.10
N GLU A 28 0.39 7.25 -14.98
CA GLU A 28 0.25 7.10 -16.42
C GLU A 28 0.79 5.75 -16.90
N ASN A 29 1.38 4.92 -16.04
CA ASN A 29 1.90 3.62 -16.42
C ASN A 29 0.74 2.69 -16.84
N PRO A 30 0.72 2.17 -18.08
CA PRO A 30 -0.41 1.38 -18.59
C PRO A 30 -0.73 0.12 -17.78
N ILE A 31 0.28 -0.51 -17.18
CA ILE A 31 0.11 -1.72 -16.36
C ILE A 31 -0.59 -1.36 -15.05
N LEU A 32 -0.17 -0.26 -14.41
CA LEU A 32 -0.78 0.21 -13.17
C LEU A 32 -2.21 0.73 -13.39
N VAL A 33 -2.44 1.44 -14.50
CA VAL A 33 -3.79 1.88 -14.90
C VAL A 33 -4.71 0.68 -15.10
N SER A 34 -4.28 -0.31 -15.89
CA SER A 34 -5.07 -1.51 -16.14
C SER A 34 -5.37 -2.29 -14.86
N THR A 35 -4.38 -2.40 -13.96
CA THR A 35 -4.53 -3.07 -12.67
C THR A 35 -5.51 -2.32 -11.75
N SER A 36 -5.42 -0.99 -11.72
CA SER A 36 -6.33 -0.13 -10.95
C SER A 36 -7.78 -0.24 -11.43
N THR A 37 -8.00 -0.18 -12.75
CA THR A 37 -9.33 -0.35 -13.33
C THR A 37 -9.91 -1.72 -12.97
N SER A 38 -9.14 -2.79 -13.13
CA SER A 38 -9.58 -4.14 -12.75
C SER A 38 -9.85 -4.26 -11.25
N PHE A 39 -9.06 -3.60 -10.39
CA PHE A 39 -9.29 -3.56 -8.96
C PHE A 39 -10.64 -2.91 -8.61
N LYS A 40 -10.96 -1.76 -9.21
CA LYS A 40 -12.21 -1.02 -9.00
C LYS A 40 -13.46 -1.77 -9.47
N GLU A 41 -13.32 -2.68 -10.42
CA GLU A 41 -14.43 -3.54 -10.90
C GLU A 41 -14.78 -4.67 -9.92
N ASN A 42 -13.95 -4.93 -8.91
CA ASN A 42 -14.27 -5.95 -7.90
C ASN A 42 -15.44 -5.50 -7.03
N LEU A 43 -16.38 -6.42 -6.79
CA LEU A 43 -17.46 -6.19 -5.84
C LEU A 43 -16.90 -6.12 -4.42
N GLU A 44 -17.34 -5.11 -3.67
CA GLU A 44 -17.07 -5.02 -2.24
C GLU A 44 -17.59 -6.28 -1.53
N ARG A 45 -16.68 -6.94 -0.80
CA ARG A 45 -17.04 -8.09 0.03
C ARG A 45 -17.24 -7.63 1.46
N LYS A 46 -18.42 -7.90 2.01
CA LYS A 46 -18.68 -7.71 3.43
C LYS A 46 -18.03 -8.85 4.22
N PHE A 47 -17.12 -8.49 5.11
CA PHE A 47 -16.56 -9.42 6.09
C PHE A 47 -17.38 -9.30 7.38
N SER A 48 -18.22 -10.29 7.66
CA SER A 48 -18.93 -10.40 8.93
C SER A 48 -18.47 -11.64 9.69
N VAL A 49 -18.32 -11.50 11.01
CA VAL A 49 -18.12 -12.63 11.90
C VAL A 49 -19.49 -13.28 12.10
N SER A 50 -19.78 -14.36 11.37
CA SER A 50 -21.00 -15.15 11.58
C SER A 50 -20.85 -16.00 12.86
N GLU A 51 -21.83 -15.90 13.77
CA GLU A 51 -21.84 -16.67 15.03
C GLU A 51 -22.17 -18.17 14.84
N GLU A 52 -22.64 -18.60 13.67
CA GLU A 52 -23.30 -19.90 13.49
C GLU A 52 -22.51 -20.99 12.73
N PHE A 53 -21.26 -20.77 12.33
CA PHE A 53 -20.47 -21.83 11.67
C PHE A 53 -19.18 -22.18 12.42
N SER A 54 -19.00 -23.50 12.58
CA SER A 54 -17.95 -24.23 13.29
C SER A 54 -16.50 -23.89 12.87
N PRO A 55 -15.47 -24.42 13.56
CA PRO A 55 -14.33 -23.75 14.17
C PRO A 55 -13.21 -23.24 13.23
N GLU A 56 -13.47 -23.06 11.94
CA GLU A 56 -12.59 -22.31 11.02
C GLU A 56 -13.00 -20.83 11.09
N ARG A 57 -12.90 -20.22 12.28
CA ARG A 57 -13.08 -18.76 12.41
C ARG A 57 -12.04 -18.12 11.50
N SER A 58 -12.48 -17.52 10.39
CA SER A 58 -11.63 -16.66 9.56
C SER A 58 -10.88 -15.70 10.47
N LYS A 59 -9.57 -15.89 10.61
CA LYS A 59 -8.75 -15.07 11.49
C LYS A 59 -8.52 -13.75 10.79
N LEU A 60 -9.26 -12.73 11.23
CA LEU A 60 -9.30 -11.40 10.65
C LEU A 60 -8.57 -10.41 11.58
N VAL A 61 -7.73 -9.56 11.00
CA VAL A 61 -7.17 -8.38 11.65
C VAL A 61 -7.76 -7.15 10.97
N TYR A 62 -8.47 -6.32 11.72
CA TYR A 62 -8.96 -5.04 11.23
C TYR A 62 -8.12 -3.91 11.84
N LEU A 63 -7.79 -2.91 11.03
CA LEU A 63 -6.93 -1.79 11.39
C LEU A 63 -7.71 -0.49 11.36
N PHE A 64 -7.57 0.33 12.41
CA PHE A 64 -8.05 1.70 12.41
C PHE A 64 -7.04 2.64 11.74
N GLN A 65 -7.50 3.85 11.46
CA GLN A 65 -6.64 4.96 11.02
C GLN A 65 -5.46 5.15 11.99
N LYS A 66 -4.26 5.38 11.45
CA LYS A 66 -2.96 5.47 12.16
C LYS A 66 -2.40 4.15 12.69
N GLU A 67 -3.02 3.01 12.40
CA GLU A 67 -2.51 1.71 12.81
C GLU A 67 -1.82 0.98 11.65
N TYR A 68 -0.92 0.05 12.02
CA TYR A 68 -0.39 -0.97 11.12
C TYR A 68 -0.33 -2.32 11.83
N ALA A 69 -0.36 -3.40 11.06
CA ALA A 69 -0.08 -4.74 11.54
C ALA A 69 0.73 -5.53 10.51
N THR A 70 1.65 -6.35 11.00
CA THR A 70 2.34 -7.36 10.20
C THR A 70 1.83 -8.73 10.60
N VAL A 71 1.36 -9.49 9.62
CA VAL A 71 0.69 -10.76 9.84
C VAL A 71 1.39 -11.90 9.12
N ASP A 72 1.36 -13.06 9.76
CA ASP A 72 1.80 -14.33 9.21
C ASP A 72 0.59 -15.06 8.60
N PRO A 73 0.64 -15.45 7.31
CA PRO A 73 -0.47 -16.15 6.66
C PRO A 73 -0.81 -17.51 7.30
N ALA A 74 0.07 -18.10 8.12
CA ALA A 74 -0.23 -19.30 8.89
C ALA A 74 -1.27 -19.04 10.01
N PHE A 75 -1.43 -17.80 10.44
CA PHE A 75 -2.29 -17.42 11.56
C PHE A 75 -3.34 -16.37 11.23
N VAL A 76 -3.25 -15.65 10.11
CA VAL A 76 -4.23 -14.62 9.74
C VAL A 76 -4.63 -14.84 8.30
N HIS A 77 -5.94 -15.00 8.06
CA HIS A 77 -6.49 -15.22 6.72
C HIS A 77 -6.84 -13.90 6.04
N PHE A 78 -7.23 -12.89 6.82
CA PHE A 78 -7.63 -11.59 6.32
C PHE A 78 -7.04 -10.47 7.17
N VAL A 79 -6.54 -9.43 6.53
CA VAL A 79 -6.14 -8.18 7.18
C VAL A 79 -6.65 -7.03 6.33
N GLY A 80 -7.20 -5.99 6.95
CA GLY A 80 -7.76 -4.87 6.20
C GLY A 80 -8.12 -3.67 7.04
N THR A 81 -8.48 -2.60 6.35
CA THR A 81 -9.00 -1.35 6.88
C THR A 81 -10.15 -0.88 5.98
N ASP A 82 -11.02 -0.02 6.49
CA ASP A 82 -12.00 0.73 5.70
C ASP A 82 -11.84 2.25 5.95
N GLU A 83 -12.81 3.04 5.49
CA GLU A 83 -12.93 4.49 5.74
C GLU A 83 -11.70 5.34 5.34
N ALA A 84 -10.85 4.82 4.44
CA ALA A 84 -9.72 5.55 3.87
C ALA A 84 -10.19 6.55 2.80
N THR A 85 -10.82 7.63 3.26
CA THR A 85 -11.29 8.74 2.39
C THR A 85 -10.09 9.51 1.82
N THR A 86 -9.49 10.40 2.60
CA THR A 86 -8.26 11.12 2.20
C THR A 86 -6.99 10.38 2.60
N CYS A 87 -7.13 9.34 3.41
CA CYS A 87 -6.03 8.51 3.89
C CYS A 87 -5.58 7.50 2.82
N VAL A 88 -4.39 6.93 3.03
CA VAL A 88 -3.79 5.93 2.14
C VAL A 88 -3.58 4.63 2.90
N GLY A 89 -4.18 3.55 2.40
CA GLY A 89 -3.85 2.19 2.78
C GLY A 89 -2.55 1.75 2.11
N VAL A 90 -1.61 1.22 2.88
CA VAL A 90 -0.36 0.64 2.38
C VAL A 90 -0.32 -0.84 2.74
N VAL A 91 0.01 -1.69 1.77
CA VAL A 91 0.25 -3.12 1.94
C VAL A 91 1.65 -3.43 1.45
N ILE A 92 2.48 -4.10 2.25
CA ILE A 92 3.81 -4.59 1.87
C ILE A 92 3.82 -6.09 2.13
N ARG A 93 4.05 -6.90 1.10
CA ARG A 93 4.07 -8.35 1.20
C ARG A 93 5.40 -8.90 0.74
N ASN A 94 5.98 -9.78 1.55
CA ASN A 94 7.11 -10.61 1.15
C ASN A 94 6.56 -11.81 0.36
N PRO A 95 6.82 -11.92 -0.96
CA PRO A 95 6.28 -13.00 -1.77
C PRO A 95 6.93 -14.36 -1.46
N LYS A 96 8.13 -14.38 -0.84
CA LYS A 96 8.86 -15.62 -0.51
C LYS A 96 8.20 -16.39 0.63
N ASN A 97 7.80 -15.69 1.69
CA ASN A 97 7.22 -16.31 2.90
C ASN A 97 5.75 -15.93 3.14
N GLY A 98 5.20 -14.98 2.38
CA GLY A 98 3.82 -14.53 2.48
C GLY A 98 3.53 -13.57 3.63
N MET A 99 4.53 -13.22 4.46
CA MET A 99 4.37 -12.21 5.51
C MET A 99 3.87 -10.90 4.90
N THR A 100 2.85 -10.31 5.51
CA THR A 100 2.16 -9.14 4.96
C THR A 100 1.99 -8.07 6.03
N SER A 101 2.46 -6.87 5.76
CA SER A 101 2.24 -5.69 6.59
C SER A 101 1.20 -4.78 5.94
N VAL A 102 0.20 -4.34 6.69
CA VAL A 102 -0.86 -3.42 6.24
C VAL A 102 -0.90 -2.23 7.18
N SER A 103 -1.09 -1.03 6.66
CA SER A 103 -1.25 0.20 7.45
C SER A 103 -2.29 1.14 6.87
N HIS A 104 -2.93 1.93 7.73
CA HIS A 104 -3.79 3.05 7.36
C HIS A 104 -3.08 4.38 7.69
N MET A 105 -2.50 5.03 6.68
CA MET A 105 -1.72 6.26 6.85
C MET A 105 -2.55 7.50 6.55
N ASP A 106 -2.52 8.49 7.46
CA ASP A 106 -3.33 9.71 7.36
C ASP A 106 -2.51 11.00 7.30
N SER A 107 -1.18 10.91 7.42
CA SER A 107 -0.28 12.06 7.42
C SER A 107 1.10 11.68 6.90
N PRO A 108 1.75 12.54 6.08
CA PRO A 108 3.10 12.29 5.59
C PRO A 108 4.18 12.31 6.70
N ASN A 109 3.89 12.94 7.84
CA ASN A 109 4.90 13.21 8.89
C ASN A 109 5.42 11.97 9.63
N VAL A 110 4.74 10.83 9.51
CA VAL A 110 5.09 9.58 10.21
C VAL A 110 5.34 8.41 9.27
N VAL A 111 5.30 8.65 7.95
CA VAL A 111 5.41 7.61 6.92
C VAL A 111 6.76 6.91 6.97
N GLU A 112 7.87 7.65 7.07
CA GLU A 112 9.22 7.06 7.06
C GLU A 112 9.43 6.08 8.22
N MET A 113 9.07 6.48 9.45
CA MET A 113 9.19 5.62 10.62
C MET A 113 8.25 4.42 10.54
N GLY A 114 6.99 4.63 10.09
CA GLY A 114 6.03 3.54 9.90
C GLY A 114 6.51 2.51 8.88
N LEU A 115 6.94 2.96 7.70
CA LEU A 115 7.47 2.08 6.65
C LEU A 115 8.72 1.33 7.12
N SER A 116 9.63 1.99 7.83
CA SER A 116 10.83 1.36 8.38
C SER A 116 10.48 0.22 9.36
N GLN A 117 9.50 0.46 10.23
CA GLN A 117 9.01 -0.56 11.16
C GLN A 117 8.34 -1.73 10.43
N MET A 118 7.48 -1.44 9.45
CA MET A 118 6.82 -2.47 8.63
C MET A 118 7.84 -3.36 7.92
N LEU A 119 8.86 -2.75 7.28
CA LEU A 119 9.89 -3.47 6.54
C LEU A 119 10.78 -4.33 7.44
N THR A 120 11.16 -3.83 8.62
CA THR A 120 11.99 -4.59 9.59
C THR A 120 11.34 -5.92 9.98
N LEU A 121 10.01 -6.00 9.98
CA LEU A 121 9.26 -7.21 10.32
C LEU A 121 9.07 -8.17 9.13
N LEU A 122 9.36 -7.73 7.91
CA LEU A 122 9.17 -8.50 6.67
C LEU A 122 10.47 -9.03 6.07
N VAL A 123 11.58 -8.35 6.35
CA VAL A 123 12.92 -8.74 5.92
C VAL A 123 13.31 -10.04 6.63
N ASP A 124 13.75 -11.02 5.84
CA ASP A 124 14.45 -12.21 6.33
C ASP A 124 15.96 -11.97 6.31
N ASP A 125 16.76 -12.94 6.76
CA ASP A 125 18.23 -12.83 6.74
C ASP A 125 18.83 -12.74 5.31
N SER A 126 18.02 -12.71 4.25
CA SER A 126 18.51 -12.61 2.87
C SER A 126 18.57 -11.15 2.39
N LEU A 127 19.76 -10.75 1.94
CA LEU A 127 20.08 -9.39 1.48
C LEU A 127 19.40 -8.98 0.15
N GLU A 128 18.61 -9.87 -0.46
CA GLU A 128 17.97 -9.63 -1.76
C GLU A 128 16.49 -10.05 -1.72
N THR A 129 15.68 -9.33 -0.95
CA THR A 129 14.23 -9.56 -0.88
C THR A 129 13.48 -8.45 -1.60
N GLU A 130 12.74 -8.85 -2.64
CA GLU A 130 11.79 -7.99 -3.35
C GLU A 130 10.43 -8.03 -2.63
N PHE A 131 9.77 -6.89 -2.52
CA PHE A 131 8.46 -6.80 -1.86
C PHE A 131 7.38 -6.35 -2.85
N ASP A 132 6.22 -6.99 -2.71
CA ASP A 132 4.97 -6.53 -3.32
C ASP A 132 4.42 -5.38 -2.48
N VAL A 133 4.35 -4.16 -3.02
CA VAL A 133 3.73 -3.03 -2.32
C VAL A 133 2.43 -2.63 -3.03
N HIS A 134 1.43 -2.26 -2.25
CA HIS A 134 0.16 -1.76 -2.73
C HIS A 134 -0.18 -0.50 -1.97
N LEU A 135 -0.43 0.57 -2.70
CA LEU A 135 -0.99 1.80 -2.17
C LEU A 135 -2.44 1.84 -2.65
N ILE A 136 -3.40 2.19 -1.78
CA ILE A 136 -4.83 2.26 -2.07
C ILE A 136 -5.42 3.47 -1.34
N GLY A 137 -6.33 4.21 -1.96
CA GLY A 137 -6.97 5.38 -1.36
C GLY A 137 -6.31 6.69 -1.77
N GLY A 138 -6.63 7.77 -1.05
CA GLY A 138 -6.23 9.14 -1.39
C GLY A 138 -7.03 9.69 -2.59
N PHE A 139 -7.89 10.66 -2.33
CA PHE A 139 -8.52 11.47 -3.37
C PHE A 139 -8.34 12.96 -3.07
N GLU A 140 -8.35 13.79 -4.11
CA GLU A 140 -8.29 15.24 -3.98
C GLU A 140 -9.63 15.80 -3.47
N GLU A 141 -9.66 16.30 -2.24
CA GLU A 141 -10.83 17.01 -1.73
C GLU A 141 -10.94 18.37 -2.45
N VAL A 142 -11.90 18.49 -3.36
CA VAL A 142 -12.15 19.73 -4.11
C VAL A 142 -12.74 20.79 -3.18
N SER A 143 -11.91 21.49 -2.41
CA SER A 143 -12.26 22.76 -1.78
C SER A 143 -11.42 23.89 -2.40
N PRO A 144 -12.02 24.81 -3.17
CA PRO A 144 -11.30 25.98 -3.63
C PRO A 144 -11.19 26.95 -2.46
N GLN A 145 -9.96 27.23 -2.02
CA GLN A 145 -9.58 28.15 -0.94
C GLN A 145 -9.55 27.47 0.44
N VAL A 146 -8.41 26.92 0.81
CA VAL A 146 -7.40 27.49 1.73
C VAL A 146 -6.28 26.45 1.85
N TRP A 147 -5.02 26.91 1.82
CA TRP A 147 -3.73 26.17 1.86
C TRP A 147 -3.10 25.80 0.50
N LEU A 148 -2.37 26.78 -0.04
CA LEU A 148 -1.27 26.58 -0.97
C LEU A 148 -0.13 25.79 -0.29
N VAL A 149 -0.23 24.47 -0.29
CA VAL A 149 0.90 23.53 -0.16
C VAL A 149 0.55 22.39 -1.13
N PRO A 150 1.45 21.97 -2.05
CA PRO A 150 1.08 21.04 -3.11
C PRO A 150 0.91 19.62 -2.56
N TYR A 151 -0.25 19.33 -1.98
CA TYR A 151 -0.68 17.97 -1.66
C TYR A 151 -1.21 17.33 -2.94
N ALA A 152 -0.30 16.97 -3.85
CA ALA A 152 -0.62 16.05 -4.92
C ALA A 152 -0.56 14.63 -4.34
N LEU A 153 -1.69 14.13 -3.84
CA LEU A 153 -1.87 12.72 -3.51
C LEU A 153 -3.08 12.23 -4.30
N ILE A 154 -2.77 11.73 -5.50
CA ILE A 154 -3.72 11.14 -6.44
C ILE A 154 -3.62 9.62 -6.32
N GLU A 155 -4.79 8.98 -6.41
CA GLU A 155 -5.06 7.53 -6.42
C GLU A 155 -3.95 6.65 -6.99
N PHE A 156 -3.64 5.55 -6.31
CA PHE A 156 -2.85 4.48 -6.90
C PHE A 156 -3.26 3.07 -6.55
N SER A 157 -2.74 2.16 -7.38
CA SER A 157 -2.71 0.72 -7.23
C SER A 157 -1.25 0.26 -7.39
N ILE A 158 -0.85 -0.64 -6.49
CA ILE A 158 0.21 -1.67 -6.60
C ILE A 158 1.57 -1.24 -7.18
N LEU A 159 2.54 -0.96 -6.30
CA LEU A 159 3.93 -0.65 -6.65
C LEU A 159 4.87 -1.74 -6.08
N LYS A 160 5.68 -2.47 -6.82
CA LYS A 160 6.68 -3.41 -6.23
C LYS A 160 7.98 -2.66 -5.95
N PHE A 161 8.50 -2.74 -4.71
CA PHE A 161 9.78 -2.10 -4.32
C PHE A 161 10.87 -3.14 -4.09
N LEU A 162 12.08 -2.76 -4.51
CA LEU A 162 13.34 -3.45 -4.28
C LEU A 162 14.28 -2.48 -3.53
N LEU A 163 14.50 -2.70 -2.25
CA LEU A 163 15.56 -2.00 -1.50
C LEU A 163 16.85 -2.79 -1.68
N ARG A 164 17.86 -2.15 -2.26
CA ARG A 164 19.27 -2.55 -2.17
C ARG A 164 20.04 -1.30 -1.77
N ASP A 165 20.98 -1.49 -0.85
CA ASP A 165 22.00 -0.50 -0.48
C ASP A 165 22.87 -0.09 -1.68
#